data_AF-A0A3B1DZK2-F1
#
_entry.id   AF-A0A3B1DZK2-F1
#
_cell.length_a   1.000
_cell.length_b   1.000
_cell.length_c   1.000
_cell.angle_alpha   90.00
_cell.angle_beta   90.00
_cell.angle_gamma   90.00
#
_symmetry.space_group_name_H-M   'P 1'
#
loop_
_entity.id
_entity.type
_entity.pdbx_description
1 polymer ?
#
loop_
_entity_poly.entity_id
_entity_poly.type
_entity_poly.pdbx_seq_one_letter_code
_entity_poly.pdbx_strand_id
1 'polypeptide(L)'
;MPAPVSVQTMTAGYTHDIDKCVAEIHKLQTAGADIVRVAVPEKKDTGALKEILNQTAVPIVADVHFHFRRALEAVEAGVHKIRLNPGNISDREQVNAVIDACKAANGGRGIPIRVGVNEGSIIERRDKQKRAKELGAVFSKHKHGYLLAIMIAKLEEYLEVFYERDFFDIAISAKSMSAPIVIDAYTEIASRFDHPLHLGVTHAGPKESGCIRSVAALGTLLANGIGDTIRLSYAYDPVYEVEDGLELLWSLDLRER
;
A
#
# COMPACT_ATOMS: atom_id res chain seq x y z
N MET A 1 -12.55 9.03 -19.40
CA MET A 1 -11.14 8.56 -19.36
C MET A 1 -10.86 8.08 -17.95
N PRO A 2 -10.13 6.98 -17.76
CA PRO A 2 -9.70 6.56 -16.43
C PRO A 2 -8.90 7.68 -15.74
N ALA A 3 -8.90 7.70 -14.41
CA ALA A 3 -8.10 8.67 -13.66
C ALA A 3 -6.60 8.45 -13.93
N PRO A 4 -5.76 9.50 -13.90
CA PRO A 4 -4.31 9.35 -14.05
C PRO A 4 -3.70 8.48 -12.94
N VAL A 5 -2.68 7.69 -13.28
CA VAL A 5 -1.93 6.89 -12.30
C VAL A 5 -1.25 7.82 -11.30
N SER A 6 -1.57 7.67 -10.01
CA SER A 6 -1.04 8.55 -8.95
C SER A 6 0.32 8.08 -8.44
N VAL A 7 1.25 9.01 -8.22
CA VAL A 7 2.55 8.76 -7.59
C VAL A 7 2.43 8.99 -6.08
N GLN A 8 2.74 7.97 -5.29
CA GLN A 8 2.83 8.09 -3.83
C GLN A 8 4.23 7.87 -3.33
N THR A 9 4.51 8.48 -2.19
CA THR A 9 5.75 8.27 -1.43
C THR A 9 5.44 8.17 0.07
N MET A 10 6.47 8.04 0.90
CA MET A 10 6.33 7.95 2.35
C MET A 10 7.40 8.79 3.02
N THR A 11 7.02 9.52 4.07
CA THR A 11 7.98 10.23 4.93
C THR A 11 8.95 9.25 5.56
N ALA A 12 10.22 9.62 5.65
CA ALA A 12 11.26 8.85 6.33
C ALA A 12 11.37 9.21 7.83
N GLY A 13 10.95 10.43 8.21
CA GLY A 13 11.02 10.93 9.57
C GLY A 13 9.96 10.39 10.53
N TYR A 14 10.00 10.89 11.77
CA TYR A 14 9.00 10.59 12.79
C TYR A 14 7.78 11.50 12.66
N THR A 15 6.59 10.90 12.62
CA THR A 15 5.33 11.65 12.51
C THR A 15 5.08 12.57 13.70
N HIS A 16 5.49 12.19 14.91
CA HIS A 16 5.32 13.05 16.09
C HIS A 16 6.24 14.28 16.13
N ASP A 17 7.24 14.38 15.24
CA ASP A 17 8.02 15.60 15.03
C ASP A 17 7.31 16.46 13.98
N ILE A 18 6.27 17.18 14.42
CA ILE A 18 5.29 17.87 13.57
C ILE A 18 5.99 18.76 12.53
N ASP A 19 6.87 19.66 12.97
CA ASP A 19 7.53 20.62 12.07
C ASP A 19 8.37 19.92 11.00
N LYS A 20 9.13 18.88 11.38
CA LYS A 20 9.92 18.11 10.41
C LYS A 20 9.04 17.28 9.48
N CYS A 21 7.98 16.68 10.01
CA CYS A 21 7.05 15.88 9.22
C CYS A 21 6.31 16.75 8.18
N VAL A 22 5.80 17.92 8.58
CA VAL A 22 5.16 18.89 7.68
C VAL A 22 6.14 19.38 6.61
N ALA A 23 7.37 19.75 7.00
CA ALA A 23 8.40 20.18 6.06
C ALA A 23 8.75 19.07 5.04
N GLU A 24 8.85 17.82 5.48
CA GLU A 24 9.08 16.68 4.60
C GLU A 24 7.88 16.46 3.66
N ILE A 25 6.65 16.52 4.15
CA ILE A 25 5.43 16.39 3.33
C ILE A 25 5.39 17.48 2.24
N HIS A 26 5.68 18.73 2.57
CA HIS A 26 5.72 19.83 1.60
C HIS A 26 6.82 19.62 0.55
N LYS A 27 7.99 19.13 0.96
CA LYS A 27 9.08 18.79 0.05
C LYS A 27 8.64 17.70 -0.94
N LEU A 28 7.96 16.66 -0.46
CA LEU A 28 7.46 15.56 -1.28
C LEU A 28 6.33 16.01 -2.21
N GLN A 29 5.41 16.85 -1.74
CA GLN A 29 4.38 17.47 -2.56
C GLN A 29 4.98 18.36 -3.66
N THR A 30 6.01 19.16 -3.33
CA THR A 30 6.72 20.02 -4.29
C THR A 30 7.41 19.18 -5.37
N ALA A 31 7.93 18.00 -5.01
CA ALA A 31 8.51 17.05 -5.96
C ALA A 31 7.45 16.38 -6.87
N GLY A 32 6.15 16.57 -6.61
CA GLY A 32 5.06 16.05 -7.41
C GLY A 32 4.39 14.79 -6.85
N ALA A 33 4.56 14.49 -5.56
CA ALA A 33 3.80 13.41 -4.92
C ALA A 33 2.30 13.76 -4.88
N ASP A 34 1.46 12.88 -5.42
CA ASP A 34 0.02 13.06 -5.41
C ASP A 34 -0.59 12.64 -4.05
N ILE A 35 0.07 11.72 -3.33
CA ILE A 35 -0.35 11.19 -2.03
C ILE A 35 0.89 10.92 -1.17
N VAL A 36 0.86 11.31 0.11
CA VAL A 36 1.96 11.05 1.05
C VAL A 36 1.50 10.12 2.17
N ARG A 37 2.31 9.12 2.49
CA ARG A 37 2.08 8.21 3.61
C ARG A 37 2.95 8.58 4.80
N VAL A 38 2.39 8.49 6.01
CA VAL A 38 3.11 8.68 7.29
C VAL A 38 2.96 7.44 8.18
N ALA A 39 4.01 7.11 8.93
CA ALA A 39 3.97 5.98 9.86
C ALA A 39 3.28 6.37 11.18
N VAL A 40 2.37 5.54 11.68
CA VAL A 40 1.69 5.80 12.96
C VAL A 40 1.83 4.64 13.96
N PRO A 41 3.07 4.27 14.35
CA PRO A 41 3.29 3.13 15.24
C PRO A 41 2.79 3.38 16.67
N GLU A 42 2.90 4.62 17.18
CA GLU A 42 2.62 4.96 18.57
C GLU A 42 1.51 6.02 18.71
N LYS A 43 0.95 6.17 19.91
CA LYS A 43 -0.13 7.13 20.19
C LYS A 43 0.31 8.59 19.98
N LYS A 44 1.59 8.90 20.20
CA LYS A 44 2.15 10.24 19.93
C LYS A 44 2.11 10.58 18.43
N ASP A 45 2.24 9.59 17.55
CA ASP A 45 2.21 9.80 16.11
C ASP A 45 0.78 10.12 15.65
N THR A 46 -0.21 9.37 16.13
CA THR A 46 -1.63 9.67 15.84
C THR A 46 -2.07 10.99 16.47
N GLY A 47 -1.57 11.33 17.66
CA GLY A 47 -1.82 12.61 18.32
C GLY A 47 -1.30 13.82 17.54
N ALA A 48 -0.28 13.66 16.70
CA ALA A 48 0.29 14.72 15.87
C ALA A 48 -0.49 14.95 14.57
N LEU A 49 -1.28 13.98 14.10
CA LEU A 49 -1.93 14.02 12.79
C LEU A 49 -2.84 15.22 12.61
N LYS A 50 -3.63 15.60 13.62
CA LYS A 50 -4.56 16.72 13.51
C LYS A 50 -3.84 18.03 13.14
N GLU A 51 -2.69 18.27 13.75
CA GLU A 51 -1.88 19.45 13.47
C GLU A 51 -1.23 19.38 12.08
N ILE A 52 -0.67 18.21 11.74
CA ILE A 52 -0.06 17.97 10.42
C ILE A 52 -1.08 18.17 9.29
N LEU A 53 -2.30 17.64 9.45
CA LEU A 53 -3.37 17.75 8.46
C LEU A 53 -3.83 19.19 8.24
N ASN A 54 -3.79 20.04 9.28
CA ASN A 54 -4.11 21.48 9.14
C ASN A 54 -3.05 22.26 8.36
N GLN A 55 -1.86 21.71 8.20
CA GLN A 55 -0.72 22.36 7.55
C GLN A 55 -0.37 21.75 6.19
N THR A 56 -1.08 20.70 5.75
CA THR A 56 -0.76 19.96 4.52
C THR A 56 -1.96 19.89 3.59
N ALA A 57 -1.71 19.93 2.27
CA ALA A 57 -2.75 19.89 1.25
C ALA A 57 -2.82 18.54 0.52
N VAL A 58 -1.68 17.83 0.42
CA VAL A 58 -1.63 16.50 -0.18
C VAL A 58 -2.39 15.48 0.68
N PRO A 59 -3.18 14.56 0.09
CA PRO A 59 -3.81 13.48 0.83
C PRO A 59 -2.81 12.65 1.64
N ILE A 60 -3.10 12.51 2.93
CA ILE A 60 -2.30 11.74 3.89
C ILE A 60 -2.88 10.35 4.13
N VAL A 61 -2.04 9.33 3.96
CA VAL A 61 -2.32 7.94 4.32
C VAL A 61 -1.65 7.60 5.66
N ALA A 62 -2.42 7.09 6.63
CA ALA A 62 -1.85 6.56 7.87
C ALA A 62 -1.41 5.10 7.70
N ASP A 63 -0.12 4.82 7.89
CA ASP A 63 0.44 3.46 7.86
C ASP A 63 0.37 2.78 9.24
N VAL A 64 -0.68 1.99 9.42
CA VAL A 64 -0.94 1.30 10.67
C VAL A 64 -0.22 -0.04 10.67
N HIS A 65 0.76 -0.16 11.57
CA HIS A 65 1.60 -1.36 11.63
C HIS A 65 0.96 -2.46 12.46
N PHE A 66 0.77 -2.28 13.78
CA PHE A 66 0.45 -3.41 14.67
C PHE A 66 -0.82 -3.25 15.50
N HIS A 67 -1.30 -2.04 15.74
CA HIS A 67 -2.35 -1.80 16.71
C HIS A 67 -3.54 -1.08 16.08
N PHE A 68 -4.70 -1.74 16.01
CA PHE A 68 -5.91 -1.21 15.36
C PHE A 68 -6.38 0.15 15.94
N ARG A 69 -6.20 0.38 17.26
CA ARG A 69 -6.44 1.70 17.88
C ARG A 69 -5.72 2.85 17.18
N ARG A 70 -4.52 2.63 16.59
CA ARG A 70 -3.85 3.67 15.80
C ARG A 70 -4.64 4.02 14.53
N ALA A 71 -5.31 3.05 13.92
CA ALA A 71 -6.23 3.32 12.82
C ALA A 71 -7.42 4.17 13.29
N LEU A 72 -8.05 3.80 14.40
CA LEU A 72 -9.20 4.54 14.95
C LEU A 72 -8.84 5.99 15.28
N GLU A 73 -7.72 6.19 15.96
CA GLU A 73 -7.21 7.53 16.30
C GLU A 73 -6.82 8.33 15.05
N ALA A 74 -6.27 7.69 14.02
CA ALA A 74 -5.96 8.35 12.76
C ALA A 74 -7.22 8.78 11.99
N VAL A 75 -8.26 7.93 11.97
CA VAL A 75 -9.58 8.29 11.41
C VAL A 75 -10.17 9.48 12.15
N GLU A 76 -10.15 9.45 13.48
CA GLU A 76 -10.63 10.55 14.33
C GLU A 76 -9.86 11.87 14.07
N ALA A 77 -8.55 11.77 13.83
CA ALA A 77 -7.73 12.92 13.47
C ALA A 77 -8.03 13.51 12.08
N GLY A 78 -8.72 12.77 11.21
CA GLY A 78 -9.15 13.23 9.88
C GLY A 78 -8.22 12.82 8.73
N VAL A 79 -7.48 11.72 8.85
CA VAL A 79 -6.66 11.22 7.72
C VAL A 79 -7.52 10.82 6.53
N HIS A 80 -6.92 10.85 5.34
CA HIS A 80 -7.65 10.66 4.09
C HIS A 80 -7.75 9.19 3.67
N LYS A 81 -6.90 8.32 4.25
CA LYS A 81 -6.86 6.89 3.95
C LYS A 81 -6.12 6.13 5.05
N ILE A 82 -6.57 4.91 5.32
CA ILE A 82 -5.85 3.97 6.19
C ILE A 82 -5.13 2.93 5.35
N ARG A 83 -3.93 2.49 5.76
CA ARG A 83 -3.35 1.24 5.26
C ARG A 83 -3.32 0.20 6.37
N LEU A 84 -3.86 -0.98 6.06
CA LEU A 84 -3.81 -2.18 6.90
C LEU A 84 -2.95 -3.27 6.24
N ASN A 85 -2.45 -4.19 7.07
CA ASN A 85 -1.76 -5.40 6.62
C ASN A 85 -2.36 -6.62 7.34
N PRO A 86 -2.83 -7.64 6.61
CA PRO A 86 -3.47 -8.82 7.19
C PRO A 86 -2.55 -9.66 8.07
N GLY A 87 -1.23 -9.60 7.85
CA GLY A 87 -0.24 -10.28 8.69
C GLY A 87 -0.02 -9.62 10.05
N ASN A 88 -0.45 -8.37 10.24
CA ASN A 88 -0.25 -7.65 11.49
C ASN A 88 -1.55 -7.45 12.30
N ILE A 89 -2.68 -7.19 11.61
CA ILE A 89 -4.00 -7.02 12.24
C ILE A 89 -4.95 -8.01 11.57
N SER A 90 -5.09 -9.19 12.19
CA SER A 90 -5.91 -10.30 11.68
C SER A 90 -7.16 -10.58 12.52
N ASP A 91 -7.32 -9.93 13.67
CA ASP A 91 -8.50 -10.09 14.51
C ASP A 91 -9.71 -9.43 13.84
N ARG A 92 -10.74 -10.23 13.57
CA ARG A 92 -11.92 -9.80 12.79
C ARG A 92 -12.68 -8.66 13.46
N GLU A 93 -12.82 -8.67 14.78
CA GLU A 93 -13.51 -7.60 15.51
C GLU A 93 -12.73 -6.28 15.47
N GLN A 94 -11.40 -6.35 15.53
CA GLN A 94 -10.56 -5.16 15.35
C GLN A 94 -10.64 -4.59 13.93
N VAL A 95 -10.62 -5.45 12.91
CA VAL A 95 -10.78 -5.01 11.51
C VAL A 95 -12.16 -4.39 11.28
N ASN A 96 -13.20 -5.03 11.79
CA ASN A 96 -14.58 -4.53 11.78
C ASN A 96 -14.68 -3.12 12.39
N ALA A 97 -14.06 -2.89 13.55
CA ALA A 97 -14.05 -1.57 14.18
C ALA A 97 -13.38 -0.50 13.30
N VAL A 98 -12.30 -0.86 12.59
CA VAL A 98 -11.63 0.06 11.66
C VAL A 98 -12.50 0.33 10.43
N ILE A 99 -13.17 -0.68 9.89
CA ILE A 99 -14.13 -0.52 8.78
C ILE A 99 -15.24 0.44 9.19
N ASP A 100 -15.86 0.23 10.35
CA ASP A 100 -16.95 1.07 10.85
C ASP A 100 -16.51 2.53 11.03
N ALA A 101 -15.32 2.73 11.61
CA ALA A 101 -14.74 4.07 11.74
C ALA A 101 -14.51 4.72 10.37
N CYS A 102 -13.95 3.98 9.41
CA CYS A 102 -13.71 4.48 8.06
C CYS A 102 -15.01 4.79 7.31
N LYS A 103 -16.09 4.03 7.51
CA LYS A 103 -17.43 4.33 6.94
C LYS A 103 -18.02 5.61 7.54
N ALA A 104 -17.89 5.77 8.86
CA ALA A 104 -18.44 6.92 9.59
C ALA A 104 -17.66 8.22 9.36
N ALA A 105 -16.40 8.14 8.89
CA ALA A 105 -15.53 9.28 8.65
C ALA A 105 -16.16 10.34 7.72
N ASN A 106 -15.72 11.59 7.85
CA ASN A 106 -16.15 12.71 7.00
C ASN A 106 -17.68 12.88 6.94
N GLY A 107 -18.37 12.70 8.08
CA GLY A 107 -19.83 12.81 8.15
C GLY A 107 -20.57 11.73 7.36
N GLY A 108 -20.00 10.52 7.30
CA GLY A 108 -20.56 9.38 6.56
C GLY A 108 -20.19 9.33 5.07
N ARG A 109 -19.35 10.24 4.58
CA ARG A 109 -18.75 10.12 3.23
C ARG A 109 -17.69 9.03 3.16
N GLY A 110 -17.14 8.67 4.31
CA GLY A 110 -16.13 7.64 4.47
C GLY A 110 -14.73 8.05 4.01
N ILE A 111 -13.78 7.14 4.28
CA ILE A 111 -12.43 7.16 3.72
C ILE A 111 -12.01 5.75 3.30
N PRO A 112 -11.18 5.61 2.25
CA PRO A 112 -10.76 4.31 1.77
C PRO A 112 -9.75 3.61 2.70
N ILE A 113 -9.66 2.28 2.54
CA ILE A 113 -8.66 1.45 3.20
C ILE A 113 -7.79 0.75 2.14
N ARG A 114 -6.46 0.84 2.25
CA ARG A 114 -5.56 -0.03 1.48
C ARG A 114 -5.26 -1.31 2.26
N VAL A 115 -5.59 -2.46 1.68
CA VAL A 115 -5.15 -3.78 2.14
C VAL A 115 -3.81 -4.11 1.47
N GLY A 116 -2.75 -4.29 2.26
CA GLY A 116 -1.40 -4.51 1.74
C GLY A 116 -0.76 -5.78 2.25
N VAL A 117 -0.63 -6.76 1.36
CA VAL A 117 -0.02 -8.07 1.58
C VAL A 117 1.46 -8.01 1.20
N ASN A 118 2.37 -8.31 2.12
CA ASN A 118 3.81 -8.32 1.86
C ASN A 118 4.36 -9.73 2.07
N GLU A 119 5.26 -10.20 1.20
CA GLU A 119 5.89 -11.52 1.34
C GLU A 119 6.42 -11.80 2.76
N GLY A 120 7.10 -10.81 3.36
CA GLY A 120 7.67 -10.93 4.71
C GLY A 120 6.64 -11.08 5.84
N SER A 121 5.40 -10.62 5.64
CA SER A 121 4.33 -10.72 6.66
C SER A 121 3.48 -12.00 6.52
N ILE A 122 3.74 -12.83 5.51
CA ILE A 122 2.94 -14.01 5.15
C ILE A 122 3.60 -15.32 5.61
N ILE A 123 4.81 -15.24 6.16
CA ILE A 123 5.53 -16.42 6.67
C ILE A 123 4.91 -16.85 8.01
N GLU A 124 3.78 -17.55 7.93
CA GLU A 124 3.23 -18.32 9.04
C GLU A 124 4.11 -19.55 9.31
N ARG A 125 4.42 -19.78 10.60
CA ARG A 125 5.25 -20.91 11.07
C ARG A 125 4.54 -22.27 11.06
N ARG A 126 3.26 -22.35 10.67
CA ARG A 126 2.45 -23.58 10.78
C ARG A 126 2.08 -24.15 9.41
N ASP A 127 2.36 -25.44 9.25
CA ASP A 127 1.96 -26.34 8.16
C ASP A 127 2.29 -25.94 6.72
N LYS A 128 3.57 -25.63 6.48
CA LYS A 128 4.15 -25.48 5.14
C LYS A 128 3.87 -26.67 4.21
N GLN A 129 3.82 -27.90 4.72
CA GLN A 129 3.79 -29.10 3.87
C GLN A 129 2.40 -29.45 3.34
N LYS A 130 1.35 -29.23 4.13
CA LYS A 130 -0.03 -29.60 3.73
C LYS A 130 -0.61 -28.58 2.75
N ARG A 131 -0.51 -27.28 3.05
CA ARG A 131 -0.94 -26.18 2.17
C ARG A 131 -0.11 -26.09 0.88
N ALA A 132 1.19 -26.40 0.89
CA ALA A 132 2.00 -26.39 -0.33
C ALA A 132 1.54 -27.37 -1.40
N LYS A 133 1.01 -28.52 -0.98
CA LYS A 133 0.55 -29.56 -1.89
C LYS A 133 -0.80 -29.20 -2.55
N GLU A 134 -1.69 -28.54 -1.79
CA GLU A 134 -3.02 -28.11 -2.25
C GLU A 134 -2.94 -26.82 -3.11
N LEU A 135 -2.18 -25.82 -2.67
CA LEU A 135 -2.08 -24.51 -3.32
C LEU A 135 -1.05 -24.47 -4.47
N GLY A 136 0.04 -25.23 -4.36
CA GLY A 136 1.09 -25.28 -5.39
C GLY A 136 0.63 -25.91 -6.71
N ALA A 137 -0.43 -26.73 -6.69
CA ALA A 137 -0.99 -27.34 -7.89
C ALA A 137 -1.63 -26.30 -8.84
N VAL A 138 -2.29 -25.28 -8.28
CA VAL A 138 -2.98 -24.21 -9.03
C VAL A 138 -1.99 -23.31 -9.78
N PHE A 139 -0.82 -23.04 -9.19
CA PHE A 139 0.22 -22.18 -9.76
C PHE A 139 1.46 -22.96 -10.22
N SER A 140 1.30 -24.22 -10.59
CA SER A 140 2.40 -25.16 -10.93
C SER A 140 3.30 -24.69 -12.08
N LYS A 141 2.83 -23.76 -12.92
CA LYS A 141 3.59 -23.15 -14.02
C LYS A 141 4.54 -22.01 -13.58
N HIS A 142 4.36 -21.46 -12.38
CA HIS A 142 5.20 -20.38 -11.86
C HIS A 142 6.32 -20.94 -11.00
N LYS A 143 7.56 -20.46 -11.24
CA LYS A 143 8.74 -20.82 -10.43
C LYS A 143 8.55 -20.57 -8.93
N HIS A 144 7.68 -19.61 -8.59
CA HIS A 144 7.32 -19.22 -7.22
C HIS A 144 5.82 -19.44 -6.90
N GLY A 145 5.16 -20.38 -7.59
CA GLY A 145 3.70 -20.55 -7.52
C GLY A 145 3.14 -20.76 -6.11
N TYR A 146 3.87 -21.42 -5.23
CA TYR A 146 3.44 -21.58 -3.83
C TYR A 146 3.32 -20.25 -3.07
N LEU A 147 4.33 -19.38 -3.17
CA LEU A 147 4.30 -18.09 -2.48
C LEU A 147 3.16 -17.22 -3.02
N LEU A 148 3.03 -17.17 -4.35
CA LEU A 148 1.93 -16.48 -5.02
C LEU A 148 0.58 -16.94 -4.50
N ALA A 149 0.37 -18.26 -4.42
CA ALA A 149 -0.89 -18.83 -3.94
C ALA A 149 -1.23 -18.39 -2.51
N ILE A 150 -0.25 -18.36 -1.59
CA ILE A 150 -0.47 -17.91 -0.22
C ILE A 150 -0.78 -16.41 -0.18
N MET A 151 -0.08 -15.60 -0.98
CA MET A 151 -0.35 -14.15 -1.07
C MET A 151 -1.79 -13.88 -1.50
N ILE A 152 -2.26 -14.56 -2.55
CA ILE A 152 -3.63 -14.43 -3.05
C ILE A 152 -4.64 -14.94 -2.03
N ALA A 153 -4.45 -16.14 -1.47
CA ALA A 153 -5.37 -16.69 -0.48
C ALA A 153 -5.49 -15.80 0.77
N LYS A 154 -4.39 -15.20 1.24
CA LYS A 154 -4.41 -14.29 2.38
C LYS A 154 -5.12 -12.99 2.07
N LEU A 155 -5.01 -12.50 0.84
CA LEU A 155 -5.75 -11.34 0.37
C LEU A 155 -7.25 -11.64 0.28
N GLU A 156 -7.63 -12.77 -0.33
CA GLU A 156 -9.02 -13.26 -0.43
C GLU A 156 -9.68 -13.34 0.95
N GLU A 157 -9.07 -14.08 1.88
CA GLU A 157 -9.56 -14.22 3.28
C GLU A 157 -9.75 -12.86 3.95
N TYR A 158 -8.83 -11.92 3.72
CA TYR A 158 -8.92 -10.62 4.38
C TYR A 158 -10.00 -9.73 3.75
N LEU A 159 -10.18 -9.77 2.43
CA LEU A 159 -11.20 -8.99 1.72
C LEU A 159 -12.62 -9.47 2.03
N GLU A 160 -12.82 -10.77 2.29
CA GLU A 160 -14.11 -11.30 2.73
C GLU A 160 -14.68 -10.54 3.92
N VAL A 161 -13.84 -10.19 4.91
CA VAL A 161 -14.24 -9.39 6.07
C VAL A 161 -14.80 -8.01 5.69
N PHE A 162 -14.24 -7.39 4.64
CA PHE A 162 -14.70 -6.09 4.16
C PHE A 162 -16.02 -6.22 3.40
N TYR A 163 -16.16 -7.26 2.58
CA TYR A 163 -17.37 -7.51 1.80
C TYR A 163 -18.56 -7.88 2.70
N GLU A 164 -18.35 -8.67 3.74
CA GLU A 164 -19.38 -8.98 4.76
C GLU A 164 -19.84 -7.74 5.54
N ARG A 165 -19.06 -6.65 5.49
CA ARG A 165 -19.37 -5.34 6.10
C ARG A 165 -19.83 -4.30 5.07
N ASP A 166 -20.13 -4.70 3.84
CA ASP A 166 -20.51 -3.82 2.73
C ASP A 166 -19.54 -2.64 2.57
N PHE A 167 -18.23 -2.92 2.60
CA PHE A 167 -17.18 -1.93 2.39
C PHE A 167 -16.40 -2.25 1.11
N PHE A 168 -16.44 -1.33 0.15
CA PHE A 168 -15.83 -1.52 -1.18
C PHE A 168 -14.82 -0.43 -1.54
N ASP A 169 -14.63 0.61 -0.70
CA ASP A 169 -13.62 1.66 -0.89
C ASP A 169 -12.22 1.14 -0.54
N ILE A 170 -11.77 0.14 -1.29
CA ILE A 170 -10.56 -0.63 -1.03
C ILE A 170 -9.54 -0.34 -2.13
N ALA A 171 -8.26 -0.24 -1.73
CA ALA A 171 -7.15 -0.42 -2.66
C ALA A 171 -6.34 -1.65 -2.25
N ILE A 172 -5.80 -2.37 -3.23
CA ILE A 172 -5.03 -3.59 -2.98
C ILE A 172 -3.55 -3.35 -3.26
N SER A 173 -2.68 -3.98 -2.47
CA SER A 173 -1.26 -4.09 -2.80
C SER A 173 -0.72 -5.46 -2.39
N ALA A 174 0.15 -6.03 -3.21
CA ALA A 174 0.85 -7.27 -2.99
C ALA A 174 2.34 -7.08 -3.33
N LYS A 175 3.21 -6.96 -2.32
CA LYS A 175 4.62 -6.60 -2.54
C LYS A 175 5.58 -7.73 -2.16
N SER A 176 6.55 -7.97 -3.03
CA SER A 176 7.73 -8.83 -2.81
C SER A 176 8.99 -8.03 -3.18
N MET A 177 10.16 -8.53 -2.79
CA MET A 177 11.45 -8.01 -3.27
C MET A 177 11.81 -8.50 -4.68
N SER A 178 11.12 -9.54 -5.16
CA SER A 178 11.35 -10.15 -6.47
C SER A 178 10.43 -9.54 -7.54
N ALA A 179 11.02 -8.88 -8.54
CA ALA A 179 10.27 -8.27 -9.64
C ALA A 179 9.36 -9.27 -10.39
N PRO A 180 9.82 -10.49 -10.75
CA PRO A 180 8.93 -11.50 -11.34
C PRO A 180 7.74 -11.88 -10.46
N ILE A 181 7.92 -12.01 -9.14
CA ILE A 181 6.83 -12.34 -8.22
C ILE A 181 5.82 -11.19 -8.14
N VAL A 182 6.31 -9.94 -8.15
CA VAL A 182 5.44 -8.76 -8.19
C VAL A 182 4.61 -8.74 -9.47
N ILE A 183 5.21 -9.00 -10.63
CA ILE A 183 4.50 -9.06 -11.91
C ILE A 183 3.42 -10.15 -11.87
N ASP A 184 3.77 -11.37 -11.46
CA ASP A 184 2.83 -12.49 -11.38
C ASP A 184 1.69 -12.20 -10.38
N ALA A 185 2.01 -11.64 -9.21
CA ALA A 185 1.02 -11.32 -8.18
C ALA A 185 0.01 -10.27 -8.62
N TYR A 186 0.45 -9.14 -9.17
CA TYR A 186 -0.49 -8.12 -9.64
C TYR A 186 -1.28 -8.56 -10.87
N THR A 187 -0.70 -9.37 -11.76
CA THR A 187 -1.43 -9.94 -12.91
C THR A 187 -2.57 -10.84 -12.44
N GLU A 188 -2.30 -11.69 -11.45
CA GLU A 188 -3.31 -12.57 -10.88
C GLU A 188 -4.37 -11.80 -10.06
N ILE A 189 -3.97 -10.77 -9.32
CA ILE A 189 -4.93 -9.93 -8.57
C ILE A 189 -5.84 -9.17 -9.53
N ALA A 190 -5.28 -8.57 -10.59
CA ALA A 190 -6.04 -7.82 -11.58
C ALA A 190 -7.07 -8.66 -12.34
N SER A 191 -6.84 -9.97 -12.49
CA SER A 191 -7.81 -10.88 -13.12
C SER A 191 -8.92 -11.35 -12.18
N ARG A 192 -8.75 -11.17 -10.87
CA ARG A 192 -9.66 -11.66 -9.82
C ARG A 192 -10.48 -10.57 -9.14
N PHE A 193 -9.93 -9.37 -9.00
CA PHE A 193 -10.51 -8.30 -8.20
C PHE A 193 -10.64 -7.01 -9.01
N ASP A 194 -11.80 -6.39 -8.90
CA ASP A 194 -12.09 -5.07 -9.48
C ASP A 194 -11.86 -3.97 -8.43
N HIS A 195 -10.60 -3.85 -7.96
CA HIS A 195 -10.18 -2.83 -7.00
C HIS A 195 -8.91 -2.12 -7.48
N PRO A 196 -8.74 -0.81 -7.20
CA PRO A 196 -7.52 -0.10 -7.52
C PRO A 196 -6.26 -0.75 -6.93
N LEU A 197 -5.22 -0.88 -7.74
CA LEU A 197 -3.96 -1.53 -7.42
C LEU A 197 -2.87 -0.51 -7.12
N HIS A 198 -2.35 -0.55 -5.89
CA HIS A 198 -1.20 0.22 -5.46
C HIS A 198 0.10 -0.57 -5.67
N LEU A 199 0.72 -0.40 -6.83
CA LEU A 199 1.93 -1.11 -7.22
C LEU A 199 3.15 -0.69 -6.39
N GLY A 200 4.05 -1.64 -6.21
CA GLY A 200 5.35 -1.39 -5.60
C GLY A 200 6.10 -2.68 -5.32
N VAL A 201 7.42 -2.55 -5.29
CA VAL A 201 8.34 -3.58 -4.76
C VAL A 201 8.59 -3.25 -3.27
N THR A 202 8.91 -4.24 -2.45
CA THR A 202 9.37 -4.02 -1.06
C THR A 202 10.84 -4.37 -0.92
N HIS A 203 11.54 -3.74 0.03
CA HIS A 203 12.98 -3.98 0.28
C HIS A 203 13.83 -3.92 -1.00
N ALA A 204 13.62 -2.92 -1.86
CA ALA A 204 14.29 -2.86 -3.15
C ALA A 204 15.81 -2.64 -3.04
N GLY A 205 16.31 -2.14 -1.90
CA GLY A 205 17.73 -1.89 -1.62
C GLY A 205 18.10 -0.41 -1.75
N PRO A 206 19.39 -0.07 -1.89
CA PRO A 206 19.84 1.30 -2.21
C PRO A 206 19.26 1.81 -3.53
N LYS A 207 19.28 3.14 -3.76
CA LYS A 207 18.66 3.81 -4.91
C LYS A 207 18.94 3.12 -6.24
N GLU A 208 20.20 2.85 -6.56
CA GLU A 208 20.63 2.35 -7.87
C GLU A 208 19.99 0.98 -8.16
N SER A 209 20.14 0.04 -7.23
CA SER A 209 19.57 -1.31 -7.38
C SER A 209 18.04 -1.33 -7.20
N GLY A 210 17.52 -0.48 -6.32
CA GLY A 210 16.12 -0.43 -5.97
C GLY A 210 15.26 0.22 -7.04
N CYS A 211 15.79 1.23 -7.72
CA CYS A 211 15.18 1.83 -8.90
C CYS A 211 15.05 0.80 -10.03
N ILE A 212 16.14 0.11 -10.38
CA ILE A 212 16.11 -0.94 -11.43
C ILE A 212 15.08 -2.03 -11.11
N ARG A 213 15.08 -2.56 -9.88
CA ARG A 213 14.11 -3.59 -9.46
C ARG A 213 12.67 -3.10 -9.54
N SER A 214 12.43 -1.86 -9.13
CA SER A 214 11.09 -1.27 -9.11
C SER A 214 10.61 -1.01 -10.55
N VAL A 215 11.41 -0.36 -11.39
CA VAL A 215 11.06 -0.06 -12.80
C VAL A 215 10.84 -1.34 -13.60
N ALA A 216 11.67 -2.38 -13.41
CA ALA A 216 11.48 -3.67 -14.09
C ALA A 216 10.10 -4.30 -13.83
N ALA A 217 9.61 -4.23 -12.59
CA ALA A 217 8.30 -4.77 -12.22
C ALA A 217 7.15 -3.83 -12.61
N LEU A 218 7.23 -2.57 -12.16
CA LEU A 218 6.15 -1.60 -12.29
C LEU A 218 5.96 -1.18 -13.75
N GLY A 219 7.04 -0.95 -14.49
CA GLY A 219 6.96 -0.61 -15.90
C GLY A 219 6.32 -1.72 -16.73
N THR A 220 6.63 -2.98 -16.43
CA THR A 220 5.99 -4.14 -17.07
C THR A 220 4.48 -4.15 -16.80
N LEU A 221 4.07 -3.99 -15.54
CA LEU A 221 2.64 -4.00 -15.16
C LEU A 221 1.88 -2.82 -15.78
N LEU A 222 2.42 -1.61 -15.66
CA LEU A 222 1.82 -0.39 -16.19
C LEU A 222 1.67 -0.42 -17.71
N ALA A 223 2.68 -0.90 -18.44
CA ALA A 223 2.60 -1.06 -19.89
C ALA A 223 1.53 -2.08 -20.33
N ASN A 224 1.11 -2.98 -19.43
CA ASN A 224 0.01 -3.91 -19.65
C ASN A 224 -1.34 -3.40 -19.09
N GLY A 225 -1.41 -2.12 -18.72
CA GLY A 225 -2.64 -1.50 -18.20
C GLY A 225 -3.01 -1.91 -16.77
N ILE A 226 -2.05 -2.45 -16.00
CA ILE A 226 -2.27 -2.88 -14.61
C ILE A 226 -1.62 -1.85 -13.67
N GLY A 227 -2.42 -1.25 -12.79
CA GLY A 227 -1.96 -0.34 -11.74
C GLY A 227 -2.59 1.04 -11.80
N ASP A 228 -3.08 1.51 -10.65
CA ASP A 228 -3.79 2.78 -10.51
C ASP A 228 -2.97 3.80 -9.72
N THR A 229 -2.01 3.31 -8.94
CA THR A 229 -1.08 4.15 -8.21
C THR A 229 0.21 3.40 -7.94
N ILE A 230 1.33 4.12 -7.92
CA ILE A 230 2.66 3.53 -7.72
C ILE A 230 3.36 4.11 -6.51
N ARG A 231 4.26 3.32 -5.94
CA ARG A 231 5.34 3.82 -5.08
C ARG A 231 6.61 3.02 -5.37
N LEU A 232 7.68 3.71 -5.74
CA LEU A 232 9.03 3.16 -5.72
C LEU A 232 9.51 3.13 -4.26
N SER A 233 10.25 2.09 -3.85
CA SER A 233 10.58 1.90 -2.43
C SER A 233 12.01 1.42 -2.25
N TYR A 234 12.93 2.36 -2.11
CA TYR A 234 14.36 2.12 -1.92
C TYR A 234 14.93 2.99 -0.79
N ALA A 235 16.09 2.59 -0.27
CA ALA A 235 16.73 3.26 0.85
C ALA A 235 17.48 4.51 0.38
N TYR A 236 16.74 5.62 0.21
CA TYR A 236 17.27 6.94 -0.12
C TYR A 236 16.29 8.05 0.29
N ASP A 237 16.61 9.30 -0.01
CA ASP A 237 15.69 10.43 0.16
C ASP A 237 14.39 10.20 -0.64
N PRO A 238 13.20 10.22 0.00
CA PRO A 238 11.95 9.86 -0.66
C PRO A 238 11.52 10.79 -1.79
N VAL A 239 12.13 11.97 -1.93
CA VAL A 239 11.92 12.84 -3.10
C VAL A 239 12.31 12.11 -4.39
N TYR A 240 13.40 11.36 -4.38
CA TYR A 240 13.78 10.62 -5.57
C TYR A 240 12.79 9.50 -5.89
N GLU A 241 12.12 8.90 -4.88
CA GLU A 241 11.04 7.91 -5.14
C GLU A 241 9.92 8.53 -5.97
N VAL A 242 9.65 9.83 -5.78
CA VAL A 242 8.66 10.61 -6.53
C VAL A 242 9.17 10.90 -7.93
N GLU A 243 10.38 11.46 -8.05
CA GLU A 243 10.97 11.83 -9.34
C GLU A 243 11.11 10.62 -10.28
N ASP A 244 11.68 9.51 -9.80
CA ASP A 244 11.84 8.28 -10.57
C ASP A 244 10.45 7.67 -10.91
N GLY A 245 9.44 7.86 -10.05
CA GLY A 245 8.06 7.44 -10.29
C GLY A 245 7.36 8.26 -11.37
N LEU A 246 7.53 9.58 -11.38
CA LEU A 246 7.02 10.46 -12.43
C LEU A 246 7.68 10.15 -13.77
N GLU A 247 9.01 9.98 -13.79
CA GLU A 247 9.74 9.62 -15.01
C GLU A 247 9.26 8.29 -15.59
N LEU A 248 8.96 7.30 -14.75
CA LEU A 248 8.35 6.04 -15.19
C LEU A 248 6.99 6.26 -15.87
N LEU A 249 6.12 7.09 -15.31
CA LEU A 249 4.80 7.36 -15.90
C LEU A 249 4.90 8.16 -17.19
N TRP A 250 5.79 9.16 -17.26
CA TRP A 250 6.06 9.92 -18.48
C TRP A 250 6.62 9.03 -19.59
N SER A 251 7.51 8.10 -19.25
CA SER A 251 8.11 7.17 -20.22
C SER A 251 7.10 6.19 -20.84
N LEU A 252 5.92 6.04 -20.23
CA LEU A 252 4.84 5.16 -20.68
C LEU A 252 3.62 5.94 -21.21
N ASP A 253 3.74 7.26 -21.39
CA ASP A 253 2.66 8.15 -21.80
C ASP A 253 1.43 8.09 -20.87
N LEU A 254 1.63 7.73 -19.60
CA LEU A 254 0.57 7.63 -18.59
C LEU A 254 0.33 8.95 -17.85
N ARG A 255 1.21 9.94 -18.06
CA ARG A 255 1.12 11.29 -17.52
C ARG A 255 1.78 12.27 -18.50
N GLU A 256 1.29 13.50 -18.55
CA GLU A 256 1.96 14.58 -19.28
C GLU A 256 3.07 15.22 -18.41
N ARG A 257 4.11 15.75 -19.07
CA ARG A 257 5.21 16.48 -18.43
C ARG A 257 4.85 17.93 -18.16
#